data_AF-A0A0D2JMI3-F1
#
_entry.id   AF-A0A0D2JMI3-F1
#
_cell.length_a   1.000
_cell.length_b   1.000
_cell.length_c   1.000
_cell.angle_alpha   90.00
_cell.angle_beta   90.00
_cell.angle_gamma   90.00
#
_symmetry.space_group_name_H-M   'P 1'
#
loop_
_entity.id
_entity.type
_entity.pdbx_description
1 polymer ?
#
loop_
_entity_poly.entity_id
_entity_poly.type
_entity_poly.pdbx_seq_one_letter_code
_entity_poly.pdbx_strand_id
1 'polypeptide(L)'
;MYPSHLLGLVVWTFLTYLSVSFGRPLHSLDQITDVLTGLSIKEDVVQPRQAPPVVEIDCTSTSSGGDIEDICNMDCYAILCLKKPSTLTRNSNGKRHNRQMSGANVTPFSGNSLALASRGVTRLNDSTISAEEFPFAATDQGGSGNPNNDNTPQIQWAVVGGVERVAQLRQGGRLNAEFDRAQVNNGEDFQIRFKSNAEFCVALNKDPPDTSVCQNSNPKPDSPLVRVFYRSTPATTYVQFLPARPGVGIYKDILG
;
A
#
# COMPACT_ATOMS: atom_id res chain seq x y z
N MET A 1 -16.65 12.65 -38.04
CA MET A 1 -17.09 11.65 -39.05
C MET A 1 -16.30 10.38 -38.83
N TYR A 2 -16.87 9.41 -38.11
CA TYR A 2 -16.27 8.09 -37.92
C TYR A 2 -16.68 7.18 -39.08
N PRO A 3 -15.80 6.31 -39.60
CA PRO A 3 -16.11 5.51 -40.78
C PRO A 3 -17.04 4.36 -40.41
N SER A 4 -18.22 4.35 -41.04
CA SER A 4 -19.31 3.37 -40.93
C SER A 4 -18.98 1.96 -41.46
N HIS A 5 -17.72 1.68 -41.80
CA HIS A 5 -17.29 0.40 -42.35
C HIS A 5 -16.79 -0.62 -41.30
N LEU A 6 -16.53 -0.19 -40.06
CA LEU A 6 -16.04 -1.08 -38.99
C LEU A 6 -17.16 -1.90 -38.30
N LEU A 7 -18.40 -1.43 -38.33
CA LEU A 7 -19.54 -2.18 -37.73
C LEU A 7 -19.91 -3.43 -38.53
N GLY A 8 -19.72 -3.43 -39.85
CA GLY A 8 -20.07 -4.57 -40.70
C GLY A 8 -19.22 -5.81 -40.46
N LEU A 9 -17.94 -5.64 -40.11
CA LEU A 9 -17.01 -6.75 -39.93
C LEU A 9 -17.26 -7.50 -38.61
N VAL A 10 -17.55 -6.78 -37.53
CA VAL A 10 -17.76 -7.38 -36.19
C VAL A 10 -18.99 -8.28 -36.16
N VAL A 11 -20.05 -7.90 -36.88
CA VAL A 11 -21.29 -8.67 -36.97
C VAL A 11 -21.08 -9.99 -37.72
N TRP A 12 -20.23 -10.00 -38.75
CA TRP A 12 -19.97 -11.21 -39.54
C TRP A 12 -19.12 -12.25 -38.79
N THR A 13 -18.14 -11.80 -37.99
CA THR A 13 -17.32 -12.68 -37.16
C THR A 13 -18.14 -13.30 -36.01
N PHE A 14 -19.12 -12.56 -35.47
CA PHE A 14 -19.99 -13.07 -34.40
C PHE A 14 -20.97 -14.15 -34.91
N LEU A 15 -21.51 -13.98 -36.11
CA LEU A 15 -22.44 -14.93 -36.74
C LEU A 15 -21.78 -16.27 -37.10
N THR A 16 -20.50 -16.26 -37.48
CA THR A 16 -19.72 -17.48 -37.73
C THR A 16 -19.36 -18.21 -36.44
N TYR A 17 -19.16 -17.51 -35.33
CA TYR A 17 -18.85 -18.14 -34.04
C TYR A 17 -20.06 -18.85 -33.40
N LEU A 18 -21.26 -18.26 -33.54
CA LEU A 18 -22.51 -18.82 -33.03
C LEU A 18 -22.95 -20.08 -33.79
N SER A 19 -22.68 -20.16 -35.09
CA SER A 19 -23.04 -21.33 -35.91
C SER A 19 -22.18 -22.57 -35.60
N VAL A 20 -20.92 -22.37 -35.17
CA VAL A 20 -20.03 -23.47 -34.74
C VAL A 20 -20.41 -24.01 -33.35
N SER A 21 -20.89 -23.15 -32.45
CA SER A 21 -21.15 -23.54 -31.05
C SER A 21 -22.48 -24.26 -30.84
N PHE A 22 -23.47 -24.08 -31.72
CA PHE A 22 -24.85 -24.59 -31.53
C PHE A 22 -25.29 -25.66 -32.54
N GLY A 23 -24.42 -26.08 -33.48
CA GLY A 23 -24.65 -27.25 -34.32
C GLY A 23 -25.89 -27.21 -35.23
N ARG A 24 -26.46 -26.03 -35.49
CA ARG A 24 -27.60 -25.86 -36.41
C ARG A 24 -27.35 -24.72 -37.40
N PRO A 25 -27.52 -24.96 -38.71
CA PRO A 25 -27.49 -23.88 -39.71
C PRO A 25 -28.71 -22.97 -39.54
N LEU A 26 -28.47 -21.68 -39.34
CA LEU A 26 -29.51 -20.64 -39.35
C LEU A 26 -29.92 -20.40 -40.81
N HIS A 27 -31.12 -20.82 -41.20
CA HIS A 27 -31.57 -20.84 -42.59
C HIS A 27 -32.45 -19.66 -43.02
N SER A 28 -32.78 -18.71 -42.14
CA SER A 28 -33.49 -17.49 -42.53
C SER A 28 -33.15 -16.29 -41.64
N LEU A 29 -33.22 -15.09 -42.22
CA LEU A 29 -33.02 -13.80 -41.54
C LEU A 29 -34.01 -13.60 -40.38
N ASP A 30 -35.21 -14.19 -40.47
CA ASP A 30 -36.25 -14.04 -39.45
C ASP A 30 -35.88 -14.69 -38.11
N GLN A 31 -35.07 -15.75 -38.12
CA GLN A 31 -34.59 -16.41 -36.88
C GLN A 31 -33.52 -15.60 -36.13
N ILE A 32 -32.83 -14.67 -36.82
CA ILE A 32 -31.84 -13.79 -36.19
C ILE A 32 -32.53 -12.72 -35.37
N THR A 33 -33.70 -12.24 -35.81
CA THR A 33 -34.52 -11.25 -35.10
C THR A 33 -35.05 -11.78 -33.77
N ASP A 34 -35.49 -13.04 -33.69
CA ASP A 34 -36.00 -13.63 -32.44
C ASP A 34 -34.91 -13.87 -31.38
N VAL A 35 -33.67 -14.16 -31.81
CA VAL A 35 -32.53 -14.26 -30.89
C VAL A 35 -32.12 -12.86 -30.37
N LEU A 36 -32.23 -11.83 -31.20
CA LEU A 36 -31.89 -10.45 -30.83
C LEU A 36 -32.96 -9.78 -29.97
N THR A 37 -34.24 -10.11 -30.11
CA THR A 37 -35.33 -9.58 -29.26
C THR A 37 -35.45 -10.31 -27.92
N GLY A 38 -35.00 -11.57 -27.83
CA GLY A 38 -34.92 -12.35 -26.58
C GLY A 38 -33.70 -12.02 -25.71
N LEU A 39 -32.64 -11.47 -26.30
CA LEU A 39 -31.50 -10.90 -25.56
C LEU A 39 -31.88 -9.51 -25.04
N SER A 40 -32.75 -9.48 -24.04
CA SER A 40 -32.81 -8.34 -23.13
C SER A 40 -31.49 -8.30 -22.38
N ILE A 41 -30.50 -7.62 -22.98
CA ILE A 41 -29.32 -7.16 -22.26
C ILE A 41 -29.89 -6.21 -21.21
N LYS A 42 -30.14 -6.72 -20.01
CA LYS A 42 -30.21 -5.87 -18.83
C LYS A 42 -28.86 -5.18 -18.83
N GLU A 43 -28.83 -3.94 -19.29
CA GLU A 43 -27.79 -3.02 -18.90
C GLU A 43 -27.89 -2.98 -17.38
N ASP A 44 -27.14 -3.87 -16.72
CA ASP A 44 -26.84 -3.74 -15.32
C ASP A 44 -26.16 -2.38 -15.25
N VAL A 45 -26.92 -1.37 -14.82
CA VAL A 45 -26.43 -0.03 -14.57
C VAL A 45 -25.32 -0.21 -13.55
N VAL A 46 -24.08 -0.28 -14.03
CA VAL A 46 -22.90 -0.33 -13.18
C VAL A 46 -22.89 1.00 -12.45
N GLN A 47 -23.45 0.99 -11.25
CA GLN A 47 -23.42 2.14 -10.35
C GLN A 47 -21.97 2.59 -10.25
N PRO A 48 -21.66 3.88 -10.51
CA PRO A 48 -20.29 4.36 -10.42
C PRO A 48 -19.77 4.01 -9.04
N ARG A 49 -18.64 3.28 -9.00
CA ARG A 49 -18.03 2.84 -7.74
C ARG A 49 -17.79 4.09 -6.90
N GLN A 50 -18.43 4.17 -5.73
CA GLN A 50 -18.20 5.28 -4.81
C GLN A 50 -16.69 5.35 -4.51
N ALA A 51 -16.14 6.56 -4.49
CA ALA A 51 -14.75 6.76 -4.11
C ALA A 51 -14.52 6.17 -2.70
N PRO A 52 -13.37 5.54 -2.44
CA PRO A 52 -13.07 5.01 -1.10
C PRO A 52 -13.20 6.11 -0.03
N PRO A 53 -13.73 5.79 1.15
CA PRO A 53 -13.73 6.71 2.29
C PRO A 53 -12.31 7.16 2.63
N VAL A 54 -12.18 8.40 3.10
CA VAL A 54 -10.90 8.99 3.51
C VAL A 54 -10.70 8.79 5.00
N VAL A 55 -9.59 8.18 5.38
CA VAL A 55 -9.09 8.10 6.76
C VAL A 55 -7.97 9.12 6.89
N GLU A 56 -8.22 10.23 7.59
CA GLU A 56 -7.23 11.29 7.81
C GLU A 56 -6.66 11.23 9.22
N ILE A 57 -5.35 11.06 9.35
CA ILE A 57 -4.66 11.17 10.64
C ILE A 57 -4.13 12.59 10.80
N ASP A 58 -4.68 13.33 11.77
CA ASP A 58 -4.12 14.62 12.19
C ASP A 58 -2.95 14.40 13.15
N CYS A 59 -1.75 14.73 12.68
CA CYS A 59 -0.47 14.58 13.37
C CYS A 59 0.05 15.91 13.90
N THR A 60 -0.67 17.01 13.71
CA THR A 60 -0.23 18.38 14.09
C THR A 60 -0.35 18.65 15.59
N SER A 61 -1.10 17.83 16.33
CA SER A 61 -1.29 18.03 17.76
C SER A 61 -0.12 17.47 18.58
N THR A 62 0.71 18.35 19.13
CA THR A 62 1.79 18.03 20.06
C THR A 62 1.24 17.83 21.48
N SER A 63 0.64 16.67 21.75
CA SER A 63 0.36 16.30 23.15
C SER A 63 1.68 15.90 23.81
N SER A 64 2.02 16.48 24.96
CA SER A 64 3.23 16.23 25.75
C SER A 64 3.63 14.75 25.75
N GLY A 65 4.74 14.41 25.08
CA GLY A 65 5.33 13.07 25.02
C GLY A 65 5.17 12.35 23.68
N GLY A 66 6.26 12.28 22.92
CA GLY A 66 6.36 11.51 21.67
C GLY A 66 5.71 12.17 20.47
N ASP A 67 6.49 12.25 19.39
CA ASP A 67 6.11 13.02 18.21
C ASP A 67 5.36 12.15 17.20
N ILE A 68 4.02 12.17 17.26
CA ILE A 68 3.19 11.54 16.21
C ILE A 68 3.52 12.13 14.84
N GLU A 69 4.00 13.38 14.79
CA GLU A 69 4.47 14.02 13.57
C GLU A 69 5.61 13.23 12.91
N ASP A 70 6.52 12.65 13.69
CA ASP A 70 7.64 11.84 13.22
C ASP A 70 7.16 10.49 12.61
N ILE A 71 6.16 9.86 13.22
CA ILE A 71 5.49 8.68 12.67
C ILE A 71 4.86 9.03 11.31
N CYS A 72 4.05 10.08 11.26
CA CYS A 72 3.40 10.47 10.01
C CYS A 72 4.41 10.89 8.94
N ASN A 73 5.51 11.55 9.31
CA ASN A 73 6.57 11.92 8.39
C ASN A 73 7.18 10.69 7.70
N MET A 74 7.36 9.59 8.44
CA MET A 74 7.81 8.33 7.87
C MET A 74 6.78 7.72 6.89
N ASP A 75 5.50 7.73 7.25
CA ASP A 75 4.45 7.18 6.39
C ASP A 75 4.31 8.01 5.10
N CYS A 76 4.36 9.34 5.22
CA CYS A 76 4.38 10.25 4.08
C CYS A 76 5.61 10.01 3.20
N TYR A 77 6.79 9.77 3.79
CA TYR A 77 7.98 9.38 3.04
C TYR A 77 7.78 8.07 2.28
N ALA A 78 7.16 7.07 2.91
CA ALA A 78 6.88 5.79 2.28
C ALA A 78 5.96 5.96 1.04
N ILE A 79 4.89 6.74 1.16
CA ILE A 79 4.00 7.05 0.03
C ILE A 79 4.72 7.87 -1.05
N LEU A 80 5.31 9.00 -0.67
CA LEU A 80 5.86 9.98 -1.60
C LEU A 80 7.10 9.44 -2.34
N CYS A 81 8.05 8.91 -1.59
CA CYS A 81 9.39 8.59 -2.07
C CYS A 81 9.58 7.10 -2.41
N LEU A 82 8.91 6.22 -1.69
CA LEU A 82 8.96 4.76 -1.94
C LEU A 82 7.76 4.25 -2.73
N LYS A 83 6.85 5.15 -3.12
CA LYS A 83 5.67 4.89 -3.95
C LYS A 83 4.71 3.88 -3.32
N LYS A 84 4.71 3.75 -1.99
CA LYS A 84 3.72 2.90 -1.30
C LYS A 84 2.29 3.37 -1.61
N PRO A 85 1.32 2.45 -1.69
CA PRO A 85 -0.05 2.83 -1.99
C PRO A 85 -0.63 3.69 -0.87
N SER A 86 -1.38 4.73 -1.25
CA SER A 86 -2.21 5.54 -0.32
C SER A 86 -3.66 5.06 -0.27
N THR A 87 -4.05 4.13 -1.14
CA THR A 87 -5.31 3.38 -1.02
C THR A 87 -4.99 2.01 -0.47
N LEU A 88 -5.59 1.69 0.68
CA LEU A 88 -5.31 0.48 1.45
C LEU A 88 -6.62 -0.24 1.74
N THR A 89 -6.55 -1.54 2.04
CA THR A 89 -7.72 -2.36 2.38
C THR A 89 -7.64 -2.75 3.84
N ARG A 90 -8.64 -2.41 4.67
CA ARG A 90 -8.59 -2.68 6.12
C ARG A 90 -8.60 -4.19 6.37
N ASN A 91 -7.57 -4.71 7.04
CA ASN A 91 -7.46 -6.11 7.45
C ASN A 91 -6.93 -6.24 8.89
N SER A 92 -7.84 -6.05 9.84
CA SER A 92 -7.57 -6.19 11.27
C SER A 92 -7.23 -7.64 11.69
N ASN A 93 -7.70 -8.64 10.93
CA ASN A 93 -7.47 -10.06 11.22
C ASN A 93 -6.04 -10.49 10.84
N GLY A 94 -5.49 -9.92 9.77
CA GLY A 94 -4.13 -10.20 9.27
C GLY A 94 -2.99 -9.58 10.10
N LYS A 95 -3.31 -8.71 11.06
CA LYS A 95 -2.33 -7.87 11.77
C LYS A 95 -1.16 -8.60 12.40
N ARG A 96 -1.37 -9.81 12.92
CA ARG A 96 -0.31 -10.58 13.57
C ARG A 96 0.66 -11.12 12.52
N HIS A 97 0.11 -11.68 11.44
CA HIS A 97 0.89 -12.19 10.32
C HIS A 97 1.71 -11.06 9.71
N ASN A 98 1.08 -9.94 9.37
CA ASN A 98 1.76 -8.81 8.73
C ASN A 98 2.94 -8.26 9.56
N ARG A 99 2.79 -8.16 10.88
CA ARG A 99 3.91 -7.81 11.79
C ARG A 99 5.04 -8.83 11.81
N GLN A 100 4.74 -10.12 11.62
CA GLN A 100 5.79 -11.14 11.46
C GLN A 100 6.51 -10.94 10.13
N MET A 101 5.75 -10.66 9.07
CA MET A 101 6.28 -10.52 7.72
C MET A 101 7.17 -9.29 7.59
N SER A 102 6.73 -8.12 8.05
CA SER A 102 7.53 -6.89 8.07
C SER A 102 8.76 -6.96 8.98
N GLY A 103 8.77 -7.88 9.95
CA GLY A 103 9.79 -7.97 11.00
C GLY A 103 9.51 -7.08 12.21
N ALA A 104 8.41 -6.33 12.28
CA ALA A 104 8.09 -5.53 13.46
C ALA A 104 7.93 -6.36 14.75
N ASN A 105 7.44 -7.61 14.64
CA ASN A 105 7.29 -8.51 15.79
C ASN A 105 8.62 -8.93 16.44
N VAL A 106 9.77 -8.82 15.76
CA VAL A 106 11.06 -9.08 16.39
C VAL A 106 11.59 -7.89 17.18
N THR A 107 10.80 -6.81 17.30
CA THR A 107 11.14 -5.57 18.01
C THR A 107 12.50 -5.02 17.55
N PRO A 108 12.65 -4.69 16.24
CA PRO A 108 13.96 -4.47 15.62
C PRO A 108 14.75 -3.35 16.30
N PHE A 109 14.06 -2.34 16.80
CA PHE A 109 14.63 -1.18 17.48
C PHE A 109 14.77 -1.37 19.01
N SER A 110 14.66 -2.58 19.55
CA SER A 110 14.88 -2.85 20.98
C SER A 110 16.22 -3.56 21.23
N GLY A 111 16.80 -3.42 22.44
CA GLY A 111 18.04 -4.08 22.86
C GLY A 111 19.21 -3.12 23.11
N ASN A 112 20.45 -3.60 23.03
CA ASN A 112 21.66 -2.77 23.09
C ASN A 112 22.19 -2.48 21.67
N SER A 113 23.29 -1.72 21.56
CA SER A 113 23.92 -1.38 20.27
C SER A 113 24.33 -2.60 19.44
N LEU A 114 24.80 -3.67 20.09
CA LEU A 114 25.16 -4.93 19.41
C LEU A 114 23.94 -5.60 18.78
N ALA A 115 22.80 -5.65 19.49
CA ALA A 115 21.56 -6.20 18.97
C ALA A 115 21.06 -5.39 17.75
N LEU A 116 21.12 -4.05 17.80
CA LEU A 116 20.76 -3.20 16.67
C LEU A 116 21.66 -3.43 15.46
N ALA A 117 22.97 -3.44 15.67
CA ALA A 117 23.95 -3.68 14.62
C ALA A 117 23.75 -5.04 13.96
N SER A 118 23.46 -6.08 14.74
CA SER A 118 23.20 -7.43 14.21
C SER A 118 21.98 -7.51 13.28
N ARG A 119 21.02 -6.59 13.46
CA ARG A 119 19.81 -6.46 12.64
C ARG A 119 19.98 -5.48 11.49
N GLY A 120 21.08 -4.73 11.42
CA GLY A 120 21.29 -3.70 10.40
C GLY A 120 20.42 -2.44 10.59
N VAL A 121 19.94 -2.19 11.82
CA VAL A 121 19.12 -1.01 12.12
C VAL A 121 19.87 -0.04 13.03
N THR A 122 19.46 1.22 12.99
CA THR A 122 19.85 2.25 13.94
C THR A 122 18.62 2.79 14.65
N ARG A 123 18.83 3.40 15.82
CA ARG A 123 17.81 4.16 16.54
C ARG A 123 18.17 5.64 16.49
N LEU A 124 17.16 6.49 16.51
CA LEU A 124 17.36 7.94 16.62
C LEU A 124 17.86 8.30 18.03
N ASN A 125 17.33 7.62 19.05
CA ASN A 125 17.62 7.86 20.46
C ASN A 125 17.11 6.66 21.31
N ASP A 126 17.26 6.74 22.62
CA ASP A 126 16.87 5.66 23.54
C ASP A 126 15.35 5.47 23.67
N SER A 127 14.52 6.45 23.28
CA SER A 127 13.06 6.35 23.31
C SER A 127 12.46 5.72 22.05
N THR A 128 13.17 5.74 20.92
CA THR A 128 12.72 5.22 19.61
C THR A 128 12.84 3.70 19.46
N ILE A 129 12.21 2.96 20.38
CA ILE A 129 12.34 1.50 20.52
C ILE A 129 11.23 0.68 19.85
N SER A 130 10.18 1.33 19.35
CA SER A 130 9.05 0.66 18.68
C SER A 130 9.22 0.73 17.17
N ALA A 131 8.63 -0.24 16.46
CA ALA A 131 8.59 -0.22 15.01
C ALA A 131 7.26 0.39 14.55
N GLU A 132 7.35 1.45 13.75
CA GLU A 132 6.26 1.88 12.88
C GLU A 132 6.34 1.16 11.55
N GLU A 133 5.20 0.85 10.93
CA GLU A 133 5.10 0.07 9.70
C GLU A 133 4.17 0.74 8.68
N PHE A 134 4.66 0.94 7.45
CA PHE A 134 3.80 1.37 6.33
C PHE A 134 4.05 0.54 5.05
N PRO A 135 3.00 0.00 4.39
CA PRO A 135 1.60 0.01 4.82
C PRO A 135 1.36 -0.69 6.16
N PHE A 136 0.31 -0.26 6.87
CA PHE A 136 0.06 -0.70 8.23
C PHE A 136 -0.14 -2.21 8.33
N ALA A 137 0.28 -2.82 9.44
CA ALA A 137 0.03 -4.24 9.66
C ALA A 137 -1.47 -4.60 9.62
N ALA A 138 -2.37 -3.66 9.92
CA ALA A 138 -3.82 -3.86 9.87
C ALA A 138 -4.43 -3.62 8.47
N THR A 139 -3.66 -3.75 7.40
CA THR A 139 -4.15 -3.69 6.01
C THR A 139 -3.68 -4.89 5.19
N ASP A 140 -4.34 -5.19 4.08
CA ASP A 140 -3.93 -6.29 3.17
C ASP A 140 -2.56 -6.03 2.52
N GLN A 141 -2.20 -4.76 2.34
CA GLN A 141 -0.90 -4.35 1.81
C GLN A 141 0.20 -4.32 2.87
N GLY A 142 -0.11 -4.62 4.14
CA GLY A 142 0.86 -4.67 5.21
C GLY A 142 1.74 -5.92 5.16
N GLY A 143 2.86 -5.90 5.90
CA GLY A 143 3.83 -7.00 5.92
C GLY A 143 4.81 -6.98 4.73
N SER A 144 5.78 -7.88 4.71
CA SER A 144 6.60 -8.09 3.52
C SER A 144 5.78 -8.84 2.47
N GLY A 145 6.01 -8.57 1.18
CA GLY A 145 5.59 -9.51 0.13
C GLY A 145 6.09 -10.91 0.47
N ASN A 146 5.34 -11.92 0.07
CA ASN A 146 5.46 -13.26 0.63
C ASN A 146 6.88 -13.86 0.42
N PRO A 147 7.61 -14.24 1.48
CA PRO A 147 8.99 -14.73 1.41
C PRO A 147 9.12 -16.13 0.79
N ASN A 148 8.01 -16.86 0.63
CA ASN A 148 8.02 -18.24 0.13
C ASN A 148 7.48 -18.36 -1.30
N ASN A 149 6.92 -17.29 -1.85
CA ASN A 149 6.42 -17.21 -3.21
C ASN A 149 6.01 -15.78 -3.48
N ASP A 150 6.84 -14.94 -4.11
CA ASP A 150 6.21 -13.78 -4.75
C ASP A 150 7.00 -13.07 -5.84
N ASN A 151 6.30 -12.90 -6.96
CA ASN A 151 6.55 -11.84 -7.93
C ASN A 151 5.94 -10.50 -7.46
N THR A 152 5.51 -10.40 -6.19
CA THR A 152 4.96 -9.17 -5.61
C THR A 152 6.00 -8.06 -5.65
N PRO A 153 5.74 -6.96 -6.38
CA PRO A 153 6.71 -5.87 -6.47
C PRO A 153 7.00 -5.25 -5.10
N GLN A 154 8.25 -4.90 -4.83
CA GLN A 154 8.72 -4.32 -3.55
C GLN A 154 7.93 -3.08 -3.11
N ILE A 155 7.26 -2.38 -4.04
CA ILE A 155 6.31 -1.30 -3.74
C ILE A 155 5.20 -1.72 -2.76
N GLN A 156 4.93 -3.02 -2.63
CA GLN A 156 3.93 -3.56 -1.70
C GLN A 156 4.53 -4.00 -0.36
N TRP A 157 5.86 -4.05 -0.20
CA TRP A 157 6.46 -4.46 1.07
C TRP A 157 6.32 -3.34 2.11
N ALA A 158 5.91 -3.68 3.31
CA ALA A 158 5.97 -2.74 4.43
C ALA A 158 7.42 -2.32 4.70
N VAL A 159 7.62 -1.03 4.90
CA VAL A 159 8.82 -0.50 5.53
C VAL A 159 8.64 -0.44 7.04
N VAL A 160 9.75 -0.45 7.76
CA VAL A 160 9.79 -0.25 9.21
C VAL A 160 10.71 0.91 9.58
N GLY A 161 10.36 1.67 10.61
CA GLY A 161 11.27 2.66 11.19
C GLY A 161 11.08 2.81 12.69
N GLY A 162 12.15 3.25 13.37
CA GLY A 162 12.19 3.36 14.82
C GLY A 162 11.45 4.59 15.31
N VAL A 163 10.45 4.39 16.17
CA VAL A 163 9.60 5.46 16.71
C VAL A 163 9.43 5.33 18.22
N GLU A 164 9.05 6.42 18.87
CA GLU A 164 8.80 6.40 20.31
C GLU A 164 7.61 5.51 20.66
N ARG A 165 7.77 4.64 21.66
CA ARG A 165 6.71 3.71 22.08
C ARG A 165 5.42 4.44 22.47
N VAL A 166 5.52 5.58 23.14
CA VAL A 166 4.37 6.37 23.57
C VAL A 166 3.65 6.96 22.36
N ALA A 167 4.38 7.49 21.38
CA ALA A 167 3.81 7.99 20.13
C ALA A 167 3.10 6.87 19.35
N GLN A 168 3.70 5.68 19.29
CA GLN A 168 3.15 4.52 18.60
C GLN A 168 1.79 4.08 19.15
N LEU A 169 1.66 4.03 20.48
CA LEU A 169 0.40 3.68 21.12
C LEU A 169 -0.69 4.73 20.84
N ARG A 170 -0.31 6.02 20.82
CA ARG A 170 -1.25 7.11 20.52
C ARG A 170 -1.69 7.09 19.05
N GLN A 171 -0.78 6.87 18.11
CA GLN A 171 -1.09 6.77 16.68
C GLN A 171 -2.03 5.59 16.41
N GLY A 172 -1.78 4.41 17.00
CA GLY A 172 -2.69 3.27 16.89
C GLY A 172 -4.10 3.54 17.44
N GLY A 173 -4.22 4.30 18.54
CA GLY A 173 -5.51 4.76 19.07
C GLY A 173 -6.23 5.71 18.10
N ARG A 174 -5.51 6.67 17.53
CA ARG A 174 -6.06 7.63 16.53
C ARG A 174 -6.53 6.91 15.27
N LEU A 175 -5.71 6.02 14.73
CA LEU A 175 -6.05 5.28 13.51
C LEU A 175 -7.35 4.48 13.68
N ASN A 176 -7.54 3.82 14.82
CA ASN A 176 -8.80 3.11 15.10
C ASN A 176 -10.00 4.07 15.19
N ALA A 177 -9.85 5.21 15.85
CA ALA A 177 -10.91 6.21 15.94
C ALA A 177 -11.28 6.80 14.57
N GLU A 178 -10.30 7.00 13.69
CA GLU A 178 -10.54 7.50 12.33
C GLU A 178 -11.16 6.43 11.43
N PHE A 179 -10.84 5.14 11.60
CA PHE A 179 -11.60 4.06 10.94
C PHE A 179 -13.08 4.07 11.33
N ASP A 180 -13.36 4.24 12.63
CA ASP A 180 -14.74 4.28 13.12
C ASP A 180 -15.48 5.53 12.61
N ARG A 181 -14.81 6.69 12.59
CA ARG A 181 -15.35 7.95 12.06
C ARG A 181 -15.66 7.87 10.57
N ALA A 182 -14.74 7.30 9.80
CA ALA A 182 -14.89 7.10 8.35
C ALA A 182 -15.78 5.89 8.01
N GLN A 183 -16.26 5.15 9.01
CA GLN A 183 -17.09 3.95 8.88
C GLN A 183 -16.47 2.86 7.99
N VAL A 184 -15.14 2.72 8.02
CA VAL A 184 -14.41 1.74 7.20
C VAL A 184 -14.47 0.38 7.88
N ASN A 185 -15.17 -0.59 7.32
CA ASN A 185 -15.21 -1.95 7.85
C ASN A 185 -13.99 -2.78 7.42
N ASN A 186 -13.81 -3.93 8.08
CA ASN A 186 -12.79 -4.88 7.67
C ASN A 186 -13.13 -5.44 6.27
N GLY A 187 -12.16 -5.42 5.36
CA GLY A 187 -12.30 -5.81 3.96
C GLY A 187 -12.62 -4.66 3.01
N GLU A 188 -12.80 -3.43 3.52
CA GLU A 188 -13.09 -2.26 2.70
C GLU A 188 -11.82 -1.47 2.37
N ASP A 189 -11.80 -0.93 1.15
CA ASP A 189 -10.77 0.01 0.70
C ASP A 189 -10.99 1.39 1.34
N PHE A 190 -9.90 2.06 1.67
CA PHE A 190 -9.89 3.44 2.16
C PHE A 190 -8.68 4.19 1.62
N GLN A 191 -8.82 5.51 1.47
CA GLN A 191 -7.70 6.39 1.17
C GLN A 191 -7.12 6.94 2.48
N ILE A 192 -5.84 6.66 2.76
CA ILE A 192 -5.14 7.26 3.90
C ILE A 192 -4.63 8.66 3.54
N ARG A 193 -4.80 9.62 4.46
CA ARG A 193 -4.21 10.95 4.39
C ARG A 193 -3.58 11.32 5.72
N PHE A 194 -2.55 12.14 5.66
CA PHE A 194 -1.84 12.62 6.83
C PHE A 194 -1.83 14.14 6.83
N LYS A 195 -2.31 14.75 7.90
CA LYS A 195 -2.20 16.18 8.15
C LYS A 195 -1.07 16.41 9.13
N SER A 196 0.02 16.99 8.67
CA SER A 196 1.29 17.11 9.41
C SER A 196 2.10 18.29 8.85
N ASN A 197 2.92 18.94 9.69
CA ASN A 197 3.84 19.99 9.25
C ASN A 197 5.23 19.41 8.88
N ALA A 198 5.40 18.09 8.99
CA ALA A 198 6.65 17.44 8.67
C ALA A 198 6.97 17.50 7.17
N GLU A 199 8.27 17.57 6.84
CA GLU A 199 8.80 17.80 5.49
C GLU A 199 8.14 16.90 4.42
N PHE A 200 8.08 15.58 4.64
CA PHE A 200 7.56 14.65 3.63
C PHE A 200 6.03 14.70 3.53
N CYS A 201 5.32 15.02 4.61
CA CYS A 201 3.87 15.19 4.55
C CYS A 201 3.47 16.48 3.86
N VAL A 202 4.17 17.58 4.15
CA VAL A 202 3.99 18.85 3.43
C VAL A 202 4.27 18.66 1.95
N ALA A 203 5.33 17.93 1.58
CA ALA A 203 5.66 17.63 0.20
C ALA A 203 4.62 16.71 -0.48
N LEU A 204 4.13 15.69 0.23
CA LEU A 204 3.10 14.76 -0.27
C LEU A 204 1.76 15.46 -0.56
N ASN A 205 1.38 16.44 0.25
CA ASN A 205 0.09 17.13 0.15
C ASN A 205 0.08 18.31 -0.84
N LYS A 206 1.19 18.61 -1.51
CA LYS A 206 1.22 19.59 -2.61
C LYS A 206 0.50 19.04 -3.84
N ASP A 207 0.06 19.95 -4.71
CA ASP A 207 -0.54 19.62 -6.01
C ASP A 207 0.28 20.25 -7.16
N PRO A 208 1.06 19.46 -7.92
CA PRO A 208 1.35 18.03 -7.71
C PRO A 208 2.29 17.80 -6.51
N PRO A 209 2.38 16.56 -5.97
CA PRO A 209 3.31 16.22 -4.88
C PRO A 209 4.77 16.53 -5.23
N ASP A 210 5.50 17.12 -4.27
CA ASP A 210 6.88 17.56 -4.47
C ASP A 210 7.86 16.42 -4.19
N THR A 211 8.30 15.74 -5.25
CA THR A 211 9.21 14.59 -5.12
C THR A 211 10.69 14.98 -5.00
N SER A 212 11.04 16.27 -5.05
CA SER A 212 12.42 16.72 -4.96
C SER A 212 13.06 16.40 -3.60
N VAL A 213 12.26 16.40 -2.53
CA VAL A 213 12.69 16.04 -1.17
C VAL A 213 13.16 14.58 -1.04
N CYS A 214 12.79 13.71 -1.99
CA CYS A 214 13.18 12.31 -1.99
C CYS A 214 14.63 12.06 -2.42
N GLN A 215 15.27 13.05 -3.05
CA GLN A 215 16.60 12.90 -3.65
C GLN A 215 17.71 13.59 -2.85
N ASN A 216 17.45 13.91 -1.58
CA ASN A 216 18.43 14.55 -0.72
C ASN A 216 19.65 13.62 -0.51
N SER A 217 20.79 14.03 -1.06
CA SER A 217 22.06 13.30 -0.97
C SER A 217 22.74 13.43 0.40
N ASN A 218 22.34 14.42 1.20
CA ASN A 218 22.82 14.68 2.56
C ASN A 218 21.64 14.77 3.55
N PRO A 219 20.88 13.67 3.72
CA PRO A 219 19.75 13.66 4.63
C PRO A 219 20.21 13.89 6.08
N LYS A 220 19.39 14.59 6.86
CA LYS A 220 19.62 14.74 8.31
C LYS A 220 19.57 13.36 8.99
N PRO A 221 20.31 13.13 10.10
CA PRO A 221 20.29 11.85 10.81
C PRO A 221 18.92 11.40 11.32
N ASP A 222 18.01 12.34 11.57
CA ASP A 222 16.63 12.12 12.02
C ASP A 222 15.64 11.98 10.86
N SER A 223 16.08 12.14 9.61
CA SER A 223 15.22 12.04 8.43
C SER A 223 14.75 10.60 8.18
N PRO A 224 13.48 10.38 7.80
CA PRO A 224 13.00 9.11 7.25
C PRO A 224 13.92 8.48 6.19
N LEU A 225 14.64 9.27 5.39
CA LEU A 225 15.60 8.79 4.38
C LEU A 225 16.71 7.89 4.92
N VAL A 226 17.05 7.99 6.21
CA VAL A 226 18.15 7.23 6.83
C VAL A 226 17.70 6.18 7.84
N ARG A 227 16.44 6.23 8.27
CA ARG A 227 15.91 5.44 9.42
C ARG A 227 14.74 4.53 9.08
N VAL A 228 14.35 4.50 7.81
CA VAL A 228 13.33 3.59 7.28
C VAL A 228 14.02 2.42 6.60
N PHE A 229 13.56 1.21 6.87
CA PHE A 229 14.21 -0.03 6.46
C PHE A 229 13.20 -1.03 5.88
N TYR A 230 13.69 -1.92 5.03
CA TYR A 230 12.99 -3.14 4.64
C TYR A 230 13.58 -4.34 5.38
N ARG A 231 12.74 -5.30 5.75
CA ARG A 231 13.23 -6.63 6.10
C ARG A 231 13.85 -7.27 4.85
N SER A 232 15.08 -7.76 4.97
CA SER A 232 15.82 -8.37 3.85
C SER A 232 15.88 -9.89 3.92
N THR A 233 15.35 -10.51 4.96
CA THR A 233 15.52 -11.96 5.22
C THR A 233 14.17 -12.65 5.39
N PRO A 234 13.97 -13.85 4.82
CA PRO A 234 12.71 -14.58 4.92
C PRO A 234 12.53 -15.28 6.28
N ALA A 235 13.63 -15.64 6.95
CA ALA A 235 13.63 -16.46 8.17
C ALA A 235 13.21 -15.68 9.42
N THR A 236 12.48 -16.33 10.32
CA THR A 236 12.00 -15.75 11.59
C THR A 236 13.04 -15.76 12.70
N THR A 237 14.10 -16.57 12.59
CA THR A 237 15.15 -16.75 13.61
C THR A 237 16.30 -15.75 13.49
N TYR A 238 16.61 -15.30 12.26
CA TYR A 238 17.60 -14.25 11.99
C TYR A 238 16.96 -13.22 11.07
N VAL A 239 16.69 -12.02 11.61
CA VAL A 239 16.09 -10.92 10.86
C VAL A 239 17.13 -9.83 10.65
N GLN A 240 17.40 -9.55 9.39
CA GLN A 240 18.16 -8.39 8.94
C GLN A 240 17.27 -7.39 8.22
N PHE A 241 17.70 -6.14 8.28
CA PHE A 241 17.06 -5.00 7.65
C PHE A 241 18.07 -4.25 6.78
N LEU A 242 17.58 -3.68 5.69
CA LEU A 242 18.34 -2.83 4.77
C LEU A 242 17.71 -1.44 4.70
N PRO A 243 18.50 -0.35 4.59
CA PRO A 243 17.96 0.98 4.41
C PRO A 243 17.04 1.06 3.19
N ALA A 244 15.85 1.60 3.37
CA ALA A 244 14.93 1.92 2.29
C ALA A 244 15.37 3.23 1.66
N ARG A 245 15.84 3.20 0.40
CA ARG A 245 16.30 4.40 -0.32
C ARG A 245 15.58 4.54 -1.66
N PRO A 246 15.21 5.75 -2.09
CA PRO A 246 14.60 5.96 -3.40
C PRO A 246 15.56 5.55 -4.52
N GLY A 247 15.04 4.85 -5.54
CA GLY A 247 15.84 4.44 -6.71
C GLY A 247 16.87 3.33 -6.46
N VAL A 248 17.19 3.00 -5.20
CA VAL A 248 17.92 1.78 -4.85
C VAL A 248 16.90 0.66 -4.79
N GLY A 249 16.55 0.12 -5.95
CA GLY A 249 15.89 -1.17 -5.98
C GLY A 249 16.81 -2.15 -5.27
N ILE A 250 16.32 -2.82 -4.22
CA ILE A 250 17.02 -3.97 -3.64
C ILE A 250 16.83 -5.13 -4.64
N TYR A 251 17.25 -4.93 -5.89
CA TYR A 251 17.47 -5.97 -6.90
C TYR A 251 18.89 -6.48 -6.71
N LYS A 252 19.25 -6.82 -5.48
CA LYS A 252 20.39 -7.68 -5.27
C LYS A 252 19.81 -8.99 -4.81
N ASP A 253 19.70 -9.90 -5.77
CA ASP A 253 19.43 -11.31 -5.55
C ASP A 253 20.10 -11.75 -4.24
N ILE A 254 19.29 -12.12 -3.25
CA ILE A 254 19.76 -12.81 -2.05
C ILE A 254 19.89 -14.32 -2.37
N LEU A 255 20.09 -14.64 -3.65
CA LEU A 255 20.46 -15.97 -4.15
C LEU A 255 21.50 -15.78 -5.25
N GLY A 256 22.72 -15.51 -4.82
CA GLY A 256 23.97 -15.64 -5.58
C GLY A 256 25.08 -16.03 -4.63
#